data_AF-A0AAJ3K2Y9-F1
#
_entry.id   AF-A0AAJ3K2Y9-F1
#
_cell.length_a   1.000
_cell.length_b   1.000
_cell.length_c   1.000
_cell.angle_alpha   90.00
_cell.angle_beta   90.00
_cell.angle_gamma   90.00
#
_symmetry.space_group_name_H-M   'P 1'
#
loop_
_entity.id
_entity.type
_entity.pdbx_description
1 polymer ?
#
loop_
_entity_poly.entity_id
_entity_poly.type
_entity_poly.pdbx_seq_one_letter_code
_entity_poly.pdbx_strand_id
1 'polypeptide(L)'
;MTNEIEITTKFCHPYMNFGGEDGCSDVVLKVPQSEAVKLQIVEHSKGETVGIEYYPEFFAVSFSITLLFWLVAKFGWMIIETIKRA
;
A
#
# COMPACT_ATOMS: atom_id res chain seq x y z
N MET A 1 -5.47 26.72 33.62
CA MET A 1 -4.27 26.48 32.79
C MET A 1 -4.63 25.37 31.82
N THR A 2 -4.97 25.73 30.59
CA THR A 2 -5.20 24.77 29.50
C THR A 2 -3.84 24.26 29.05
N ASN A 3 -3.57 22.96 29.21
CA ASN A 3 -2.37 22.33 28.67
C ASN A 3 -2.54 22.23 27.15
N GLU A 4 -1.96 23.20 26.44
CA GLU A 4 -1.91 23.25 24.97
C GLU A 4 -0.56 22.71 24.52
N ILE A 5 -0.55 21.95 23.42
CA ILE A 5 0.68 21.45 22.78
C ILE A 5 0.91 22.26 21.51
N GLU A 6 2.14 22.75 21.37
CA GLU A 6 2.59 23.45 20.17
C GLU A 6 3.10 22.41 19.17
N ILE A 7 2.40 22.25 18.04
CA ILE A 7 2.79 21.36 16.96
C ILE A 7 3.25 22.22 15.78
N THR A 8 4.53 22.11 15.44
CA THR A 8 5.07 22.73 14.23
C THR A 8 4.77 21.82 13.04
N THR A 9 3.94 22.29 12.11
CA THR A 9 3.56 21.53 10.92
C THR A 9 3.78 22.37 9.67
N LYS A 10 4.03 21.71 8.53
CA LYS A 10 4.06 22.39 7.24
C LYS A 10 2.69 22.31 6.58
N PHE A 11 2.09 23.46 6.34
CA PHE A 11 0.86 23.56 5.57
C PHE A 11 1.21 23.89 4.11
N CYS A 12 0.97 22.93 3.22
CA CYS A 12 1.22 23.06 1.80
C CYS A 12 -0.11 23.30 1.08
N HIS A 13 -0.24 24.40 0.35
CA HIS A 13 -1.44 24.64 -0.45
C HIS A 13 -1.33 23.88 -1.77
N PRO A 14 -2.19 22.88 -2.05
CA PRO A 14 -2.04 22.03 -3.25
C PRO A 14 -2.22 22.77 -4.58
N TYR A 15 -2.77 23.98 -4.56
CA TYR A 15 -3.10 24.74 -5.78
C TYR A 15 -2.56 26.18 -5.78
N MET A 16 -1.81 26.59 -4.75
CA MET A 16 -1.35 27.97 -4.60
C MET A 16 0.01 28.02 -3.91
N ASN A 17 1.06 28.47 -4.61
CA ASN A 17 2.38 28.75 -4.02
C ASN A 17 2.34 30.05 -3.19
N PHE A 18 1.63 30.05 -2.07
CA PHE A 18 1.78 31.08 -1.02
C PHE A 18 2.55 30.46 0.15
N GLY A 19 3.89 30.53 0.05
CA GLY A 19 4.84 29.94 1.00
C GLY A 19 6.27 30.02 0.46
N GLY A 20 7.26 29.54 1.23
CA GLY A 20 8.68 29.53 0.84
C GLY A 20 8.97 28.71 -0.43
N GLU A 21 10.25 28.47 -0.74
CA GLU A 21 10.73 27.84 -1.99
C GLU A 21 9.96 26.58 -2.45
N ASP A 22 9.30 25.85 -1.54
CA ASP A 22 8.54 24.62 -1.80
C ASP A 22 7.00 24.78 -1.82
N GLY A 23 6.44 25.99 -1.76
CA GLY A 23 4.98 26.20 -1.73
C GLY A 23 4.29 25.82 -0.40
N CYS A 24 5.08 25.50 0.62
CA CYS A 24 4.64 25.18 1.96
C CYS A 24 4.99 26.31 2.93
N SER A 25 4.08 26.61 3.85
CA SER A 25 4.32 27.54 4.97
C SER A 25 4.42 26.75 6.27
N ASP A 26 5.42 27.08 7.08
CA ASP A 26 5.50 26.57 8.46
C ASP A 26 4.39 27.21 9.31
N VAL A 27 3.52 26.38 9.86
CA VAL A 27 2.39 26.80 10.71
C VAL A 27 2.56 26.16 12.08
N VAL A 28 2.61 27.01 13.10
CA VAL A 28 2.59 26.59 14.50
C VAL A 28 1.13 26.48 14.92
N LEU A 29 0.65 25.24 15.03
CA LEU A 29 -0.72 24.97 15.45
C LEU A 29 -0.72 24.69 16.97
N LYS A 30 -1.43 25.53 17.71
CA LYS A 30 -1.68 25.31 19.13
C LYS A 30 -2.90 24.41 19.26
N VAL A 31 -2.67 23.15 19.58
CA VAL A 31 -3.73 22.13 19.67
C VAL A 31 -3.99 21.82 21.14
N PRO A 32 -5.24 21.79 21.61
CA PRO A 32 -5.54 21.32 22.96
C PRO A 32 -5.21 19.83 23.08
N GLN A 33 -4.66 19.40 24.22
CA GLN A 33 -4.24 17.99 24.42
C GLN A 33 -5.32 16.95 24.11
N SER A 34 -6.60 17.28 24.32
CA SER A 34 -7.75 16.42 24.00
C SER A 34 -7.92 16.13 22.50
N GLU A 35 -7.43 16.99 21.63
CA GLU A 35 -7.53 16.85 20.18
C GLU A 35 -6.29 16.19 19.57
N ALA A 36 -5.12 16.31 20.21
CA ALA A 36 -3.89 15.65 19.77
C ALA A 36 -3.97 14.12 19.81
N VAL A 37 -4.68 13.55 20.79
CA VAL A 37 -4.95 12.10 20.86
C VAL A 37 -5.72 11.63 19.63
N LYS A 38 -6.59 12.47 19.05
CA LYS A 38 -7.35 12.12 17.84
C LYS A 38 -6.46 12.10 16.59
N LEU A 39 -5.44 12.95 16.53
CA LEU A 39 -4.49 12.97 15.40
C LEU A 39 -3.65 11.69 15.33
N GLN A 40 -3.20 11.17 16.48
CA GLN A 40 -2.47 9.89 16.53
C GLN A 40 -3.30 8.70 16.02
N ILE A 41 -4.61 8.72 16.27
CA ILE A 41 -5.52 7.64 15.83
C ILE A 41 -5.70 7.67 14.30
N VAL A 42 -5.66 8.85 13.67
CA VAL A 42 -5.81 9.00 12.22
C VAL A 42 -4.58 8.49 11.46
N GLU A 43 -3.36 8.73 11.95
CA GLU A 43 -2.14 8.12 11.38
C GLU A 43 -2.20 6.59 11.40
N HIS A 44 -2.76 6.02 12.47
CA HIS A 44 -2.90 4.57 12.61
C HIS A 44 -4.01 3.97 11.73
N SER A 45 -4.93 4.79 11.23
CA SER A 45 -6.07 4.39 10.39
C SER A 45 -5.79 4.54 8.88
N LYS A 46 -4.56 4.92 8.48
CA LYS A 46 -4.14 4.82 7.08
C LYS A 46 -3.98 3.33 6.78
N GLY A 47 -5.10 2.71 6.40
CA GLY A 47 -5.19 1.30 6.06
C GLY A 47 -4.02 0.93 5.18
N GLU A 48 -3.33 -0.14 5.58
CA GLU A 48 -2.18 -0.72 4.91
C GLU A 48 -2.43 -0.68 3.40
N THR A 49 -1.82 0.28 2.72
CA THR A 49 -1.77 0.29 1.26
C THR A 49 -0.91 -0.90 0.92
N VAL A 50 -1.55 -2.06 0.73
CA VAL A 50 -0.91 -3.30 0.31
C VAL A 50 -0.31 -2.99 -1.05
N GLY A 51 0.96 -2.60 -1.04
CA GLY A 51 1.70 -2.24 -2.23
C GLY A 51 1.86 -3.50 -3.05
N ILE A 52 1.02 -3.65 -4.08
CA ILE A 52 1.07 -4.76 -5.04
C ILE A 52 2.46 -4.83 -5.70
N GLU A 53 3.22 -3.73 -5.66
CA GLU A 53 4.62 -3.61 -6.08
C GLU A 53 5.60 -4.49 -5.28
N TYR A 54 5.26 -4.92 -4.05
CA TYR A 54 6.15 -5.69 -3.17
C TYR A 54 6.05 -7.21 -3.30
N TYR A 55 5.19 -7.75 -4.15
CA TYR A 55 4.95 -9.20 -4.23
C TYR A 55 5.15 -9.84 -5.62
N PRO A 56 6.22 -9.51 -6.38
CA PRO A 56 6.51 -10.15 -7.66
C PRO A 56 6.77 -11.67 -7.52
N GLU A 57 7.29 -12.07 -6.37
CA GLU A 57 7.55 -13.46 -6.00
C GLU A 57 6.29 -14.30 -5.84
N PHE A 58 5.19 -13.74 -5.34
CA PHE A 58 3.91 -14.47 -5.28
C PHE A 58 3.36 -14.74 -6.67
N PHE A 59 3.45 -13.76 -7.58
CA PHE A 59 3.05 -13.97 -8.97
C PHE A 59 3.88 -15.08 -9.63
N ALA A 60 5.20 -15.05 -9.46
CA ALA A 60 6.10 -16.05 -10.01
C ALA A 60 5.82 -17.47 -9.47
N VAL A 61 5.59 -17.59 -8.16
CA VAL A 61 5.28 -18.87 -7.51
C VAL A 61 3.93 -19.41 -7.98
N SER A 62 2.89 -18.59 -7.97
CA SER A 62 1.55 -18.99 -8.43
C SER A 62 1.59 -19.42 -9.90
N PHE A 63 2.24 -18.64 -10.76
CA PHE A 63 2.38 -18.95 -12.17
C PHE A 63 3.12 -20.28 -12.43
N SER A 64 4.21 -20.51 -11.68
CA SER A 64 4.99 -21.76 -11.77
C SER A 64 4.17 -22.99 -11.40
N ILE A 65 3.41 -22.93 -10.31
CA ILE A 65 2.55 -24.04 -9.86
C ILE A 65 1.46 -24.33 -10.90
N THR A 66 0.79 -23.29 -11.42
CA THR A 66 -0.24 -23.45 -12.45
C THR A 66 0.32 -24.10 -13.72
N LEU A 67 1.51 -23.67 -14.17
CA LEU A 67 2.19 -24.28 -15.32
C LEU A 67 2.52 -25.76 -15.08
N LEU A 68 2.98 -26.11 -13.88
CA LEU A 68 3.32 -27.48 -13.54
C LEU A 68 2.10 -28.41 -13.63
N PHE A 69 0.96 -27.98 -13.05
CA PHE A 69 -0.31 -28.71 -13.17
C PHE A 69 -0.77 -28.81 -14.62
N TRP A 70 -0.64 -27.74 -15.40
CA TRP A 70 -1.00 -27.76 -16.81
C TRP A 70 -0.16 -28.75 -17.62
N LEU A 71 1.15 -28.82 -17.38
CA LEU A 71 2.03 -29.79 -18.02
C LEU A 71 1.64 -31.23 -17.65
N VAL A 72 1.41 -31.52 -16.36
CA VAL A 72 0.97 -32.85 -15.91
C VAL A 72 -0.34 -33.26 -16.60
N ALA A 73 -1.32 -32.36 -16.65
CA ALA A 73 -2.58 -32.61 -17.35
C ALA A 73 -2.37 -32.84 -18.86
N LYS A 74 -1.49 -32.06 -19.50
CA LYS A 74 -1.16 -32.18 -20.92
C LYS A 74 -0.49 -33.52 -21.25
N PHE A 75 0.48 -33.94 -20.43
CA PHE A 75 1.14 -35.23 -20.60
C PHE A 75 0.20 -36.40 -20.32
N GLY A 76 -0.63 -36.32 -19.27
CA GLY A 76 -1.67 -37.30 -19.00
C GLY A 76 -2.62 -37.46 -20.19
N TRP A 77 -3.06 -36.34 -20.79
CA TRP A 77 -3.89 -36.36 -22.00
C TRP A 77 -3.19 -37.02 -23.18
N MET A 78 -1.93 -36.69 -23.46
CA MET A 78 -1.18 -37.30 -24.57
C MET A 78 -0.99 -38.81 -24.39
N ILE A 79 -0.72 -39.27 -23.16
CA ILE A 79 -0.60 -40.71 -22.86
C ILE A 79 -1.93 -41.42 -23.11
N ILE A 80 -3.04 -40.84 -22.64
CA ILE A 80 -4.39 -41.38 -22.88
C ILE A 80 -4.71 -41.43 -24.37
N GLU A 81 -4.42 -40.37 -25.13
CA GLU A 81 -4.63 -40.36 -26.59
C GLU A 81 -3.79 -41.42 -27.31
N THR A 82 -2.55 -41.65 -26.84
CA THR A 82 -1.65 -42.65 -27.43
C THR A 82 -2.18 -44.07 -27.17
N ILE A 83 -2.65 -44.36 -25.95
CA ILE A 83 -3.26 -45.65 -25.60
C ILE A 83 -4.58 -45.84 -26.35
N LYS A 84 -5.37 -44.80 -26.53
CA LYS A 84 -6.67 -44.87 -27.21
C LYS A 84 -6.57 -45.02 -28.73
N ARG A 85 -5.40 -44.71 -29.32
CA ARG A 85 -5.10 -44.87 -30.75
C ARG A 85 -4.40 -46.20 -31.09
N ALA A 86 -3.83 -46.90 -30.09
CA ALA A 86 -3.26 -48.23 -30.24
C ALA A 86 -4.34 -49.31 -30.15
#